data_AF-A0A149URS0-F1
#
_entry.id   AF-A0A149URS0-F1
#
_cell.length_a   1.000
_cell.length_b   1.000
_cell.length_c   1.000
_cell.angle_alpha   90.00
_cell.angle_beta   90.00
_cell.angle_gamma   90.00
#
_symmetry.space_group_name_H-M   'P 1'
#
loop_
_entity.id
_entity.type
_entity.pdbx_description
1 polymer ?
#
loop_
_entity_poly.entity_id
_entity_poly.type
_entity_poly.pdbx_seq_one_letter_code
_entity_poly.pdbx_strand_id
1 'polypeptide(L)'
;MIFWETPMWHRCAQARTPLKPTLLAPAFLALTALAGCQSQARQDPYVTPTSTCSYMLPTVSGARTYAPGKTAAENQKGIPDSALAYADPESPAFCDRPLSDTLPTAIEMADYVHGLNTTGLFGTLQQSGPYTVFGIPNAVLETYQTPAGSKLTAPENATLLRDILAYSIVKGEWSVDQLRVAAQASPTHSVGLPTLSGRILSAWIDQPTGQIILGNGAGMTSRLWVTGIPQSNGRLYFTQSLFLPPANDPPVTIAKRATQAVRADTPKGIPAPVAVTPVVPQPIPGHRATGGANTLATPPVLQNSTTR
;
A
#
# COMPACT_ATOMS: atom_id res chain seq x y z
N MET A 1 22.11 -5.08 -26.86
CA MET A 1 21.12 -4.56 -27.82
C MET A 1 20.40 -3.40 -27.15
N ILE A 2 20.63 -2.20 -27.68
CA ILE A 2 20.04 -0.94 -27.20
C ILE A 2 18.83 -0.71 -28.10
N PHE A 3 17.63 -0.64 -27.53
CA PHE A 3 16.45 -0.15 -28.25
C PHE A 3 16.06 1.21 -27.65
N TRP A 4 16.32 2.26 -28.42
CA TRP A 4 15.73 3.57 -28.24
C TRP A 4 14.31 3.53 -28.81
N GLU A 5 13.30 3.83 -28.00
CA GLU A 5 11.98 4.21 -28.51
C GLU A 5 11.84 5.73 -28.46
N THR A 6 11.79 6.31 -29.66
CA THR A 6 11.46 7.72 -29.93
C THR A 6 9.96 7.97 -29.83
N PRO A 7 9.53 9.20 -29.48
CA PRO A 7 8.12 9.55 -29.28
C PRO A 7 7.37 9.68 -30.63
N MET A 8 6.25 8.98 -30.77
CA MET A 8 5.33 9.13 -31.90
C MET A 8 4.57 10.45 -31.81
N TRP A 9 5.04 11.45 -32.55
CA TRP A 9 4.24 12.61 -32.94
C TRP A 9 3.48 12.28 -34.23
N HIS A 10 2.21 11.92 -34.14
CA HIS A 10 1.35 11.88 -35.33
C HIS A 10 0.87 13.29 -35.67
N ARG A 11 1.57 13.91 -36.62
CA ARG A 11 1.10 15.10 -37.34
C ARG A 11 -0.10 14.72 -38.21
N CYS A 12 -1.24 15.36 -37.99
CA CYS A 12 -2.28 15.47 -39.00
C CYS A 12 -1.69 16.18 -40.23
N ALA A 13 -1.53 15.46 -41.32
CA ALA A 13 -1.14 16.02 -42.61
C ALA A 13 -2.31 16.85 -43.15
N GLN A 14 -2.26 18.17 -43.01
CA GLN A 14 -3.07 19.10 -43.79
C GLN A 14 -2.61 19.04 -45.24
N ALA A 15 -3.27 18.22 -46.06
CA ALA A 15 -3.16 18.30 -47.51
C ALA A 15 -3.81 19.62 -47.98
N ARG A 16 -3.00 20.67 -48.16
CA ARG A 16 -3.37 21.84 -48.95
C ARG A 16 -3.13 21.51 -50.42
N THR A 17 -4.18 21.19 -51.16
CA THR A 17 -4.15 21.20 -52.63
C THR A 17 -4.46 22.62 -53.13
N PRO A 18 -3.74 23.15 -54.15
CA PRO A 18 -4.05 24.46 -54.71
C PRO A 18 -5.24 24.34 -55.68
N LEU A 19 -6.36 25.00 -55.33
CA LEU A 19 -7.51 25.16 -56.22
C LEU A 19 -7.15 26.05 -57.41
N LYS A 20 -7.35 25.57 -58.64
CA LYS A 20 -7.49 26.39 -59.86
C LYS A 20 -9.00 26.58 -60.15
N PRO A 21 -9.47 27.78 -60.52
CA PRO A 21 -10.88 28.00 -60.79
C PRO A 21 -11.16 27.81 -62.29
N THR A 22 -11.94 26.80 -62.66
CA THR A 22 -12.65 26.77 -63.95
C THR A 22 -14.03 26.16 -63.75
N LEU A 23 -15.02 26.95 -64.18
CA LEU A 23 -16.46 26.76 -64.14
C LEU A 23 -16.93 25.48 -64.84
N LEU A 24 -17.91 24.75 -64.27
CA LEU A 24 -19.13 24.26 -64.96
C LEU A 24 -20.04 23.41 -64.04
N ALA A 25 -21.28 23.91 -63.91
CA ALA A 25 -22.58 23.25 -63.65
C ALA A 25 -22.91 22.54 -62.30
N PRO A 26 -24.14 22.75 -61.76
CA PRO A 26 -24.61 22.18 -60.50
C PRO A 26 -25.60 21.03 -60.71
N ALA A 27 -25.34 19.87 -60.09
CA ALA A 27 -26.37 18.91 -59.62
C ALA A 27 -25.67 17.62 -59.16
N PHE A 28 -26.19 17.02 -58.10
CA PHE A 28 -25.81 15.71 -57.55
C PHE A 28 -24.41 15.59 -56.94
N LEU A 29 -24.31 15.93 -55.65
CA LEU A 29 -23.46 15.19 -54.69
C LEU A 29 -23.83 15.57 -53.25
N ALA A 30 -25.12 15.41 -52.91
CA ALA A 30 -25.59 15.43 -51.53
C ALA A 30 -25.63 14.01 -50.97
N LEU A 31 -24.49 13.30 -50.97
CA LEU A 31 -24.35 11.97 -50.33
C LEU A 31 -22.89 11.50 -50.23
N THR A 32 -21.94 12.40 -49.95
CA THR A 32 -20.62 11.97 -49.49
C THR A 32 -20.65 11.85 -47.98
N ALA A 33 -20.94 10.63 -47.55
CA ALA A 33 -20.48 9.98 -46.33
C ALA A 33 -19.90 10.91 -45.24
N LEU A 34 -20.64 11.05 -44.14
CA LEU A 34 -20.02 11.18 -42.82
C LEU A 34 -19.23 9.88 -42.57
N ALA A 35 -18.10 9.71 -43.23
CA ALA A 35 -17.02 8.87 -42.74
C ALA A 35 -16.40 9.65 -41.57
N GLY A 36 -17.14 9.69 -40.46
CA GLY A 36 -16.58 10.12 -39.20
C GLY A 36 -15.42 9.17 -38.90
N CYS A 37 -14.19 9.65 -39.01
CA CYS A 37 -13.07 9.03 -38.35
C CYS A 37 -13.35 9.06 -36.84
N GLN A 38 -14.11 8.09 -36.33
CA GLN A 38 -14.10 7.80 -34.91
C GLN A 38 -12.66 7.43 -34.58
N SER A 39 -11.98 8.27 -33.80
CA SER A 39 -10.66 7.95 -33.32
C SER A 39 -10.73 6.61 -32.59
N GLN A 40 -9.83 5.67 -32.88
CA GLN A 40 -9.66 4.47 -32.06
C GLN A 40 -9.11 4.76 -30.65
N ALA A 41 -9.19 6.01 -30.18
CA ALA A 41 -8.88 6.35 -28.81
C ALA A 41 -9.81 5.54 -27.90
N ARG A 42 -9.20 4.79 -26.97
CA ARG A 42 -9.89 4.09 -25.90
C ARG A 42 -10.92 5.03 -25.27
N GLN A 43 -12.18 4.59 -25.20
CA GLN A 43 -13.20 5.23 -24.35
C GLN A 43 -12.95 4.97 -22.86
N ASP A 44 -11.92 4.19 -22.55
CA ASP A 44 -11.50 3.92 -21.19
C ASP A 44 -10.75 5.16 -20.65
N PRO A 45 -11.23 5.79 -19.56
CA PRO A 45 -10.52 6.90 -18.94
C PRO A 45 -9.18 6.48 -18.31
N TYR A 46 -8.94 5.16 -18.13
CA TYR A 46 -7.72 4.66 -17.52
C TYR A 46 -6.65 4.27 -18.55
N VAL A 47 -5.39 4.52 -18.17
CA VAL A 47 -4.22 4.17 -18.98
C VAL A 47 -3.85 2.69 -18.81
N THR A 48 -4.33 2.05 -17.75
CA THR A 48 -4.12 0.63 -17.46
C THR A 48 -5.08 -0.25 -18.25
N PRO A 49 -4.62 -1.40 -18.77
CA PRO A 49 -5.51 -2.37 -19.39
C PRO A 49 -6.46 -2.96 -18.34
N THR A 50 -7.70 -3.19 -18.74
CA THR A 50 -8.73 -3.82 -17.92
C THR A 50 -8.26 -5.16 -17.36
N SER A 51 -8.47 -5.39 -16.07
CA SER A 51 -8.09 -6.64 -15.40
C SER A 51 -9.32 -7.41 -14.90
N THR A 52 -9.21 -8.73 -14.78
CA THR A 52 -10.21 -9.58 -14.09
C THR A 52 -9.93 -9.72 -12.60
N CYS A 53 -8.93 -8.99 -12.09
CA CYS A 53 -8.45 -9.08 -10.73
C CYS A 53 -9.31 -8.19 -9.84
N SER A 54 -9.98 -8.80 -8.86
CA SER A 54 -10.81 -8.12 -7.88
C SER A 54 -10.59 -8.68 -6.48
N TYR A 55 -10.59 -7.81 -5.48
CA TYR A 55 -10.53 -8.17 -4.07
C TYR A 55 -11.72 -7.57 -3.34
N MET A 56 -12.32 -8.31 -2.42
CA MET A 56 -13.35 -7.76 -1.55
C MET A 56 -12.70 -6.94 -0.44
N LEU A 57 -13.13 -5.69 -0.30
CA LEU A 57 -12.69 -4.82 0.78
C LEU A 57 -13.26 -5.34 2.11
N PRO A 58 -12.49 -5.27 3.22
CA PRO A 58 -12.96 -5.75 4.51
C PRO A 58 -14.04 -4.83 5.08
N THR A 59 -15.07 -5.41 5.69
CA THR A 59 -16.06 -4.69 6.51
C THR A 59 -15.68 -4.81 7.98
N VAL A 60 -14.95 -3.83 8.49
CA VAL A 60 -14.47 -3.80 9.89
C VAL A 60 -15.55 -3.30 10.85
N SER A 61 -16.48 -2.47 10.36
CA SER A 61 -17.57 -1.86 11.12
C SER A 61 -18.93 -2.51 10.87
N GLY A 62 -19.04 -3.49 9.98
CA GLY A 62 -20.28 -4.21 9.61
C GLY A 62 -21.05 -4.87 10.76
N ALA A 63 -20.44 -4.98 11.95
CA ALA A 63 -21.16 -5.35 13.18
C ALA A 63 -22.13 -4.25 13.68
N ARG A 64 -22.13 -3.04 13.08
CA ARG A 64 -22.93 -1.89 13.54
C ARG A 64 -24.39 -1.91 13.11
N THR A 65 -24.80 -2.83 12.22
CA THR A 65 -26.21 -2.94 11.78
C THR A 65 -27.03 -3.91 12.64
N TYR A 66 -26.39 -4.60 13.59
CA TYR A 66 -27.06 -5.45 14.57
C TYR A 66 -26.99 -4.84 15.97
N ALA A 67 -27.72 -3.75 16.18
CA ALA A 67 -28.33 -3.55 17.49
C ALA A 67 -29.65 -4.33 17.47
N PRO A 68 -29.88 -5.31 18.37
CA PRO A 68 -31.25 -5.80 18.57
C PRO A 68 -32.12 -4.58 18.86
N GLY A 69 -33.32 -4.53 18.26
CA GLY A 69 -34.21 -3.37 18.35
C GLY A 69 -34.29 -2.87 19.78
N LYS A 70 -33.81 -1.64 20.00
CA LYS A 70 -33.72 -1.08 21.35
C LYS A 70 -35.11 -0.59 21.74
N THR A 71 -35.47 -0.72 23.01
CA THR A 71 -36.73 -0.15 23.49
C THR A 71 -36.75 1.36 23.22
N ALA A 72 -37.93 1.97 23.04
CA ALA A 72 -38.05 3.39 22.71
C ALA A 72 -37.32 4.33 23.70
N ALA A 73 -37.05 3.88 24.93
CA ALA A 73 -36.28 4.61 25.94
C ALA A 73 -34.75 4.59 25.69
N GLU A 74 -34.23 3.61 24.94
CA GLU A 74 -32.81 3.41 24.66
C GLU A 74 -32.41 3.84 23.23
N ASN A 75 -33.40 4.13 22.37
CA ASN A 75 -33.21 4.59 21.01
C ASN A 75 -33.02 6.12 20.95
N GLN A 76 -31.92 6.61 21.57
CA GLN A 76 -31.60 8.04 21.70
C GLN A 76 -31.41 8.78 20.36
N LYS A 77 -31.26 8.04 19.25
CA LYS A 77 -31.03 8.60 17.90
C LYS A 77 -32.23 8.41 16.97
N GLY A 78 -33.34 7.84 17.44
CA GLY A 78 -34.60 7.68 16.69
C GLY A 78 -34.45 6.86 15.39
N ILE A 79 -33.50 5.92 15.36
CA ILE A 79 -33.21 5.14 14.16
C ILE A 79 -34.34 4.12 13.97
N PRO A 80 -35.00 4.08 12.80
CA PRO A 80 -36.01 3.06 12.53
C PRO A 80 -35.36 1.67 12.51
N ASP A 81 -35.76 0.81 13.45
CA ASP A 81 -35.36 -0.59 13.53
C ASP A 81 -36.10 -1.39 12.45
N SER A 82 -35.55 -1.49 11.24
CA SER A 82 -36.12 -2.33 10.19
C SER A 82 -35.79 -3.81 10.46
N ALA A 83 -36.82 -4.65 10.58
CA ALA A 83 -36.70 -6.11 10.75
C ALA A 83 -36.08 -6.85 9.54
N LEU A 84 -35.93 -6.15 8.41
CA LEU A 84 -35.20 -6.59 7.22
C LEU A 84 -33.83 -5.93 7.23
N ALA A 85 -32.81 -6.66 7.68
CA ALA A 85 -31.43 -6.24 7.54
C ALA A 85 -31.03 -6.36 6.07
N TYR A 86 -30.60 -5.26 5.46
CA TYR A 86 -29.82 -5.33 4.23
C TYR A 86 -28.43 -5.85 4.61
N ALA A 87 -27.95 -6.87 3.90
CA ALA A 87 -26.56 -7.28 4.04
C ALA A 87 -25.64 -6.11 3.68
N ASP A 88 -24.48 -6.03 4.32
CA ASP A 88 -23.47 -5.03 3.94
C ASP A 88 -23.18 -5.18 2.45
N PRO A 89 -23.23 -4.10 1.66
CA PRO A 89 -22.99 -4.20 0.23
C PRO A 89 -21.54 -4.61 -0.01
N GLU A 90 -21.35 -5.59 -0.89
CA GLU A 90 -20.02 -5.99 -1.34
C GLU A 90 -19.32 -4.79 -1.99
N SER A 91 -18.09 -4.51 -1.56
CA SER A 91 -17.26 -3.43 -2.10
C SER A 91 -16.04 -4.03 -2.80
N PRO A 92 -16.14 -4.38 -4.09
CA PRO A 92 -15.02 -4.91 -4.84
C PRO A 92 -14.01 -3.80 -5.17
N ALA A 93 -12.73 -4.09 -4.94
CA ALA A 93 -11.60 -3.31 -5.38
C ALA A 93 -10.95 -3.99 -6.60
N PHE A 94 -10.77 -3.24 -7.68
CA PHE A 94 -10.21 -3.76 -8.93
C PHE A 94 -8.74 -3.37 -9.08
N CYS A 95 -7.94 -4.27 -9.60
CA CYS A 95 -6.48 -4.10 -9.64
C CYS A 95 -6.01 -3.12 -10.73
N ASP A 96 -6.82 -2.92 -11.76
CA ASP A 96 -6.62 -1.96 -12.85
C ASP A 96 -7.13 -0.55 -12.53
N ARG A 97 -7.84 -0.37 -11.41
CA ARG A 97 -8.30 0.94 -10.95
C ARG A 97 -7.27 1.60 -10.04
N PRO A 98 -7.18 2.94 -10.05
CA PRO A 98 -6.28 3.67 -9.16
C PRO A 98 -6.84 3.72 -7.73
N LEU A 99 -5.96 3.97 -6.78
CA LEU A 99 -6.29 4.17 -5.36
C LEU A 99 -7.38 5.21 -5.15
N SER A 100 -7.39 6.29 -5.96
CA SER A 100 -8.41 7.34 -5.90
C SER A 100 -9.84 6.85 -6.13
N ASP A 101 -10.01 5.75 -6.85
CA ASP A 101 -11.32 5.24 -7.22
C ASP A 101 -11.81 4.18 -6.24
N THR A 102 -10.89 3.36 -5.73
CA THR A 102 -11.20 2.30 -4.77
C THR A 102 -11.40 2.82 -3.34
N LEU A 103 -10.65 3.86 -2.93
CA LEU A 103 -10.80 4.43 -1.59
C LEU A 103 -12.21 4.95 -1.28
N PRO A 104 -12.88 5.75 -2.14
CA PRO A 104 -14.23 6.24 -1.85
C PRO A 104 -15.31 5.16 -1.94
N THR A 105 -15.06 4.01 -2.58
CA THR A 105 -16.03 2.90 -2.62
C THR A 105 -15.94 2.02 -1.37
N ALA A 106 -14.85 2.13 -0.60
CA ALA A 106 -14.68 1.41 0.66
C ALA A 106 -15.51 2.07 1.77
N ILE A 107 -16.54 1.36 2.24
CA ILE A 107 -17.44 1.80 3.32
C ILE A 107 -16.64 2.19 4.58
N GLU A 108 -15.62 1.40 4.90
CA GLU A 108 -14.74 1.59 6.07
C GLU A 108 -13.74 2.75 5.93
N MET A 109 -13.68 3.45 4.80
CA MET A 109 -12.69 4.51 4.54
C MET A 109 -13.32 5.88 4.31
N ALA A 110 -14.63 6.05 4.54
CA ALA A 110 -15.33 7.32 4.35
C ALA A 110 -14.67 8.49 5.11
N ASP A 111 -14.35 8.31 6.39
CA ASP A 111 -13.70 9.35 7.21
C ASP A 111 -12.26 9.62 6.75
N TYR A 112 -11.56 8.57 6.34
CA TYR A 112 -10.21 8.66 5.80
C TYR A 112 -10.20 9.47 4.49
N VAL A 113 -11.11 9.18 3.56
CA VAL A 113 -11.28 9.92 2.29
C VAL A 113 -11.69 11.37 2.54
N HIS A 114 -12.61 11.62 3.48
CA HIS A 114 -12.95 12.98 3.88
C HIS A 114 -11.73 13.74 4.43
N GLY A 115 -10.93 13.11 5.27
CA GLY A 115 -9.66 13.66 5.75
C GLY A 115 -8.66 13.94 4.63
N LEU A 116 -8.52 13.04 3.65
CA LEU A 116 -7.64 13.25 2.50
C LEU A 116 -8.09 14.42 1.62
N ASN A 117 -9.40 14.61 1.46
CA ASN A 117 -9.96 15.72 0.70
C ASN A 117 -9.76 17.06 1.42
N THR A 118 -10.08 17.13 2.71
CA THR A 118 -9.92 18.36 3.51
C THR A 118 -8.46 18.80 3.62
N THR A 119 -7.53 17.85 3.64
CA THR A 119 -6.09 18.13 3.71
C THR A 119 -5.42 18.26 2.33
N GLY A 120 -6.15 18.04 1.23
CA GLY A 120 -5.62 18.10 -0.14
C GLY A 120 -4.63 16.98 -0.50
N LEU A 121 -4.52 15.93 0.32
CA LEU A 121 -3.70 14.76 0.05
C LEU A 121 -4.33 13.84 -1.01
N PHE A 122 -5.66 13.89 -1.18
CA PHE A 122 -6.37 13.06 -2.15
C PHE A 122 -5.88 13.28 -3.59
N GLY A 123 -5.53 14.52 -3.95
CA GLY A 123 -4.96 14.83 -5.27
C GLY A 123 -3.59 14.17 -5.52
N THR A 124 -2.85 13.82 -4.47
CA THR A 124 -1.58 13.09 -4.61
C THR A 124 -1.83 11.64 -5.05
N LEU A 125 -2.90 11.01 -4.55
CA LEU A 125 -3.28 9.64 -4.89
C LEU A 125 -3.91 9.50 -6.27
N GLN A 126 -4.23 10.60 -6.95
CA GLN A 126 -4.66 10.62 -8.34
C GLN A 126 -3.48 10.64 -9.32
N GLN A 127 -2.27 10.90 -8.83
CA GLN A 127 -1.07 10.88 -9.67
C GLN A 127 -0.68 9.44 -10.03
N SER A 128 0.08 9.30 -11.11
CA SER A 128 0.52 8.01 -11.65
C SER A 128 1.54 7.27 -10.78
N GLY A 129 2.15 7.94 -9.79
CA GLY A 129 3.22 7.37 -8.99
C GLY A 129 2.73 6.18 -8.17
N PRO A 130 3.58 5.17 -7.93
CA PRO A 130 3.22 4.08 -7.05
C PRO A 130 3.16 4.57 -5.60
N TYR A 131 2.00 4.40 -4.97
CA TYR A 131 1.79 4.70 -3.55
C TYR A 131 1.37 3.44 -2.81
N THR A 132 1.92 3.24 -1.61
CA THR A 132 1.42 2.24 -0.69
C THR A 132 0.62 2.96 0.40
N VAL A 133 -0.69 2.75 0.41
CA VAL A 133 -1.60 3.41 1.34
C VAL A 133 -1.94 2.44 2.47
N PHE A 134 -1.58 2.83 3.69
CA PHE A 134 -2.01 2.15 4.91
C PHE A 134 -3.27 2.82 5.44
N GLY A 135 -4.41 2.50 4.81
CA GLY A 135 -5.70 3.09 5.13
C GLY A 135 -6.12 2.80 6.58
N ILE A 136 -6.58 3.85 7.25
CA ILE A 136 -7.04 3.79 8.64
C ILE A 136 -8.57 3.70 8.61
N PRO A 137 -9.19 2.61 9.10
CA PRO A 137 -10.64 2.45 9.08
C PRO A 137 -11.37 3.51 9.91
N ASN A 138 -12.62 3.82 9.54
CA ASN A 138 -13.49 4.77 10.26
C ASN A 138 -13.52 4.49 11.77
N ALA A 139 -13.73 3.24 12.16
CA ALA A 139 -13.80 2.85 13.58
C ALA A 139 -12.53 3.23 14.37
N VAL A 140 -11.36 3.20 13.74
CA VAL A 140 -10.08 3.56 14.36
C VAL A 140 -9.96 5.09 14.49
N LEU A 141 -10.38 5.85 13.47
CA LEU A 141 -10.37 7.31 13.49
C LEU A 141 -11.38 7.89 14.49
N GLU A 142 -12.57 7.30 14.57
CA GLU A 142 -13.65 7.75 15.46
C GLU A 142 -13.34 7.46 16.94
N THR A 143 -12.63 6.36 17.22
CA THR A 143 -12.29 5.96 18.60
C THR A 143 -11.17 6.83 19.18
N TYR A 144 -10.33 7.40 18.34
CA TYR A 144 -9.18 8.18 18.80
C TYR A 144 -9.60 9.58 19.26
N GLN A 145 -9.31 9.87 20.53
CA GLN A 145 -9.41 11.21 21.10
C GLN A 145 -8.00 11.81 21.21
N THR A 146 -7.87 13.09 20.86
CA THR A 146 -6.60 13.79 21.03
C THR A 146 -6.28 13.96 22.53
N PRO A 147 -5.03 14.28 22.90
CA PRO A 147 -4.69 14.62 24.29
C PRO A 147 -5.53 15.76 24.88
N ALA A 148 -6.10 16.63 24.03
CA ALA A 148 -7.01 17.70 24.43
C ALA A 148 -8.48 17.24 24.61
N GLY A 149 -8.77 15.95 24.38
CA GLY A 149 -10.11 15.38 24.44
C GLY A 149 -11.00 15.70 23.24
N SER A 150 -10.54 16.50 22.28
CA SER A 150 -11.28 16.77 21.04
C SER A 150 -11.14 15.63 20.04
N LYS A 151 -12.14 15.48 19.16
CA LYS A 151 -12.13 14.48 18.08
C LYS A 151 -11.04 14.81 17.07
N LEU A 152 -10.39 13.79 16.51
CA LEU A 152 -9.37 13.98 15.48
C LEU A 152 -9.89 14.70 14.22
N THR A 153 -11.18 14.51 13.89
CA THR A 153 -11.84 15.13 12.74
C THR A 153 -12.33 16.56 13.01
N ALA A 154 -12.11 17.10 14.21
CA ALA A 154 -12.48 18.46 14.53
C ALA A 154 -11.58 19.49 13.79
N PRO A 155 -12.11 20.65 13.38
CA PRO A 155 -11.36 21.62 12.57
C PRO A 155 -10.11 22.15 13.26
N GLU A 156 -10.10 22.25 14.60
CA GLU A 156 -8.93 22.63 15.39
C GLU A 156 -7.75 21.64 15.24
N ASN A 157 -8.02 20.40 14.84
CA ASN A 157 -7.03 19.33 14.70
C ASN A 157 -6.61 19.10 13.24
N ALA A 158 -6.97 19.98 12.31
CA ALA A 158 -6.72 19.79 10.87
C ALA A 158 -5.24 19.52 10.52
N THR A 159 -4.30 20.22 11.18
CA THR A 159 -2.85 20.00 10.98
C THR A 159 -2.43 18.61 11.45
N LEU A 160 -2.90 18.19 12.62
CA LEU A 160 -2.59 16.88 13.17
C LEU A 160 -3.20 15.76 12.31
N LEU A 161 -4.44 15.96 11.83
CA LEU A 161 -5.09 15.04 10.89
C LEU A 161 -4.27 14.92 9.59
N ARG A 162 -3.83 16.04 9.00
CA ARG A 162 -2.97 16.03 7.81
C ARG A 162 -1.70 15.22 8.03
N ASP A 163 -1.03 15.41 9.17
CA ASP A 163 0.22 14.72 9.46
C ASP A 163 0.03 13.21 9.62
N ILE A 164 -1.04 12.78 10.30
CA ILE A 164 -1.41 11.36 10.41
C ILE A 164 -1.68 10.75 9.04
N LEU A 165 -2.49 11.42 8.21
CA LEU A 165 -2.85 10.92 6.89
C LEU A 165 -1.62 10.88 5.96
N ALA A 166 -0.76 11.90 5.98
CA ALA A 166 0.48 11.90 5.21
C ALA A 166 1.46 10.82 5.68
N TYR A 167 1.45 10.48 6.98
CA TYR A 167 2.27 9.39 7.52
C TYR A 167 1.76 8.00 7.12
N SER A 168 0.45 7.87 6.86
CA SER A 168 -0.15 6.62 6.37
C SER A 168 0.15 6.30 4.90
N ILE A 169 0.63 7.28 4.12
CA ILE A 169 0.91 7.11 2.69
C ILE A 169 2.42 7.00 2.48
N VAL A 170 2.86 5.89 1.91
CA VAL A 170 4.26 5.61 1.59
C VAL A 170 4.50 5.75 0.09
N LYS A 171 5.65 6.33 -0.27
CA LYS A 171 6.11 6.39 -1.66
C LYS A 171 6.67 5.04 -2.10
N GLY A 172 6.30 4.60 -3.29
CA GLY A 172 6.67 3.30 -3.83
C GLY A 172 5.57 2.27 -3.63
N GLU A 173 5.62 1.20 -4.43
CA GLU A 173 4.78 0.03 -4.26
C GLU A 173 5.54 -0.96 -3.38
N TRP A 174 4.95 -1.33 -2.25
CA TRP A 174 5.51 -2.28 -1.30
C TRP A 174 4.56 -3.45 -1.16
N SER A 175 4.86 -4.56 -1.82
CA SER A 175 4.14 -5.82 -1.60
C SER A 175 4.56 -6.47 -0.28
N VAL A 176 3.72 -7.38 0.26
CA VAL A 176 4.08 -8.13 1.47
C VAL A 176 5.38 -8.92 1.28
N ASP A 177 5.62 -9.44 0.07
CA ASP A 177 6.85 -10.17 -0.23
C ASP A 177 8.07 -9.25 -0.25
N GLN A 178 7.94 -8.05 -0.83
CA GLN A 178 9.00 -7.03 -0.80
C GLN A 178 9.27 -6.56 0.62
N LEU A 179 8.24 -6.31 1.43
CA LEU A 179 8.38 -5.94 2.84
C LEU A 179 9.08 -7.05 3.63
N ARG A 180 8.72 -8.32 3.39
CA ARG A 180 9.33 -9.48 4.03
C ARG A 180 10.81 -9.59 3.69
N VAL A 181 11.15 -9.54 2.40
CA VAL A 181 12.53 -9.63 1.94
C VAL A 181 13.36 -8.45 2.46
N ALA A 182 12.83 -7.22 2.39
CA ALA A 182 13.51 -6.03 2.87
C ALA A 182 13.72 -6.05 4.40
N ALA A 183 12.72 -6.49 5.16
CA ALA A 183 12.84 -6.63 6.61
C ALA A 183 13.87 -7.70 6.98
N GLN A 184 13.89 -8.85 6.31
CA GLN A 184 14.85 -9.93 6.57
C GLN A 184 16.29 -9.56 6.18
N ALA A 185 16.47 -8.75 5.14
CA ALA A 185 17.79 -8.27 4.71
C ALA A 185 18.38 -7.21 5.66
N SER A 186 17.56 -6.57 6.49
CA SER A 186 18.00 -5.53 7.42
C SER A 186 18.61 -6.13 8.69
N PRO A 187 19.73 -5.57 9.21
CA PRO A 187 20.32 -6.01 10.48
C PRO A 187 19.37 -5.90 11.69
N THR A 188 18.40 -4.99 11.62
CA THR A 188 17.41 -4.76 12.68
C THR A 188 16.12 -5.58 12.48
N HIS A 189 16.07 -6.45 11.48
CA HIS A 189 14.88 -7.20 11.08
C HIS A 189 13.65 -6.33 10.76
N SER A 190 13.89 -5.06 10.41
CA SER A 190 12.85 -4.09 10.06
C SER A 190 13.26 -3.23 8.87
N VAL A 191 12.30 -2.86 8.03
CA VAL A 191 12.45 -1.95 6.89
C VAL A 191 11.85 -0.58 7.23
N GLY A 192 12.58 0.48 6.90
CA GLY A 192 12.10 1.86 7.00
C GLY A 192 11.45 2.31 5.70
N LEU A 193 10.17 2.70 5.76
CA LEU A 193 9.37 3.12 4.61
C LEU A 193 9.27 4.66 4.56
N PRO A 194 9.61 5.30 3.42
CA PRO A 194 9.52 6.75 3.29
C PRO A 194 8.07 7.20 3.07
N THR A 195 7.51 7.91 4.05
CA THR A 195 6.13 8.43 4.00
C THR A 195 6.04 9.80 3.33
N LEU A 196 4.83 10.23 2.95
CA LEU A 196 4.59 11.59 2.44
C LEU A 196 4.83 12.67 3.49
N SER A 197 4.69 12.34 4.79
CA SER A 197 5.04 13.25 5.88
C SER A 197 6.54 13.54 5.98
N GLY A 198 7.37 12.77 5.26
CA GLY A 198 8.84 12.82 5.35
C GLY A 198 9.40 12.00 6.51
N ARG A 199 8.57 11.45 7.40
CA ARG A 199 9.01 10.55 8.48
C ARG A 199 9.08 9.11 8.00
N ILE A 200 9.86 8.29 8.69
CA ILE A 200 10.04 6.87 8.38
C ILE A 200 8.99 6.05 9.14
N LEU A 201 8.24 5.23 8.41
CA LEU A 201 7.36 4.22 8.97
C LEU A 201 8.09 2.87 8.96
N SER A 202 8.32 2.29 10.14
CA SER A 202 8.99 1.00 10.24
C SER A 202 8.00 -0.13 10.00
N ALA A 203 8.40 -1.13 9.21
CA ALA A 203 7.66 -2.37 9.04
C ALA A 203 8.54 -3.58 9.37
N TRP A 204 7.98 -4.59 10.03
CA TRP A 204 8.68 -5.84 10.34
C TRP A 204 7.70 -7.01 10.38
N ILE A 205 8.24 -8.23 10.46
CA ILE A 205 7.45 -9.46 10.52
C ILE A 205 7.35 -9.89 11.97
N ASP A 206 6.13 -10.11 12.44
CA ASP A 206 5.87 -10.79 13.69
C ASP A 206 6.14 -12.30 13.51
N GLN A 207 7.25 -12.79 14.06
CA GLN A 207 7.68 -14.20 13.92
C GLN A 207 6.60 -15.23 14.30
N PRO A 208 5.83 -15.08 15.40
CA PRO A 208 4.80 -16.06 15.76
C PRO A 208 3.60 -16.09 14.80
N THR A 209 3.20 -14.95 14.24
CA THR A 209 1.97 -14.86 13.42
C THR A 209 2.25 -14.78 11.91
N GLY A 210 3.50 -14.48 11.52
CA GLY A 210 3.88 -14.21 10.14
C GLY A 210 3.30 -12.91 9.57
N GLN A 211 2.61 -12.10 10.38
CA GLN A 211 1.96 -10.87 9.95
C GLN A 211 2.96 -9.72 9.87
N ILE A 212 2.70 -8.77 8.97
CA ILE A 212 3.44 -7.51 8.92
C ILE A 212 2.90 -6.58 10.00
N ILE A 213 3.82 -6.07 10.82
CA ILE A 213 3.57 -5.04 11.82
C ILE A 213 4.18 -3.74 11.32
N LEU A 214 3.40 -2.67 11.41
CA LEU A 214 3.84 -1.31 11.21
C LEU A 214 4.11 -0.66 12.56
N GLY A 215 5.07 0.25 12.63
CA GLY A 215 5.31 1.03 13.83
C GLY A 215 6.06 2.31 13.58
N ASN A 216 5.97 3.21 14.56
CA ASN A 216 6.55 4.55 14.49
C ASN A 216 7.87 4.70 15.23
N GLY A 217 8.47 3.61 15.70
CA GLY A 217 9.69 3.64 16.53
C GLY A 217 9.49 4.18 17.96
N ALA A 218 8.32 4.73 18.28
CA ALA A 218 7.96 5.28 19.59
C ALA A 218 7.00 4.37 20.38
N GLY A 219 6.96 3.07 20.05
CA GLY A 219 6.16 2.07 20.75
C GLY A 219 4.71 1.92 20.28
N MET A 220 4.24 2.75 19.33
CA MET A 220 2.94 2.53 18.69
C MET A 220 3.09 1.59 17.51
N THR A 221 2.27 0.55 17.48
CA THR A 221 2.30 -0.48 16.43
C THR A 221 0.92 -0.80 15.90
N SER A 222 0.84 -1.17 14.62
CA SER A 222 -0.40 -1.59 13.98
C SER A 222 -0.19 -2.82 13.11
N ARG A 223 -1.15 -3.74 13.14
CA ARG A 223 -1.16 -4.91 12.25
C ARG A 223 -1.99 -4.61 11.00
N LEU A 224 -1.69 -5.32 9.92
CA LEU A 224 -2.47 -5.24 8.69
C LEU A 224 -3.62 -6.25 8.71
N TRP A 225 -4.83 -5.83 8.32
CA TRP A 225 -5.99 -6.70 8.15
C TRP A 225 -5.92 -7.59 6.91
N VAL A 226 -5.30 -7.09 5.84
CA VAL A 226 -5.25 -7.75 4.52
C VAL A 226 -3.82 -7.81 4.02
N THR A 227 -3.55 -8.77 3.13
CA THR A 227 -2.24 -8.98 2.49
C THR A 227 -1.88 -7.92 1.44
N GLY A 228 -2.75 -6.94 1.20
CA GLY A 228 -2.50 -5.80 0.33
C GLY A 228 -3.13 -5.96 -1.04
N ILE A 229 -4.06 -5.05 -1.35
CA ILE A 229 -4.84 -5.05 -2.58
C ILE A 229 -4.04 -4.26 -3.63
N PRO A 230 -3.56 -4.89 -4.72
CA PRO A 230 -2.88 -4.20 -5.80
C PRO A 230 -3.83 -3.24 -6.51
N GLN A 231 -3.31 -2.10 -6.96
CA GLN A 231 -4.02 -1.03 -7.66
C GLN A 231 -3.13 -0.52 -8.80
N SER A 232 -3.70 0.17 -9.80
CA SER A 232 -2.94 0.62 -10.97
C SER A 232 -1.81 1.58 -10.65
N ASN A 233 -1.93 2.34 -9.56
CA ASN A 233 -0.93 3.27 -9.06
C ASN A 233 -0.43 2.89 -7.65
N GLY A 234 -0.41 1.60 -7.32
CA GLY A 234 0.27 1.10 -6.12
C GLY A 234 -0.51 0.03 -5.36
N ARG A 235 -0.67 0.19 -4.04
CA ARG A 235 -1.24 -0.86 -3.18
C ARG A 235 -1.99 -0.30 -1.98
N LEU A 236 -3.13 -0.91 -1.67
CA LEU A 236 -3.98 -0.55 -0.54
C LEU A 236 -3.92 -1.61 0.57
N TYR A 237 -3.67 -1.15 1.79
CA TYR A 237 -3.71 -1.93 3.01
C TYR A 237 -4.69 -1.31 4.01
N PHE A 238 -5.19 -2.14 4.93
CA PHE A 238 -6.07 -1.72 6.02
C PHE A 238 -5.36 -1.98 7.34
N THR A 239 -5.33 -0.98 8.24
CA THR A 239 -4.68 -1.12 9.55
C THR A 239 -5.67 -1.45 10.65
N GLN A 240 -5.21 -2.16 11.69
CA GLN A 240 -6.03 -2.53 12.84
C GLN A 240 -6.10 -1.44 13.91
N SER A 241 -5.13 -0.53 13.93
CA SER A 241 -4.98 0.51 14.95
C SER A 241 -4.41 1.79 14.35
N LEU A 242 -4.55 2.88 15.12
CA LEU A 242 -3.96 4.16 14.75
C LEU A 242 -2.47 4.15 15.08
N PHE A 243 -1.65 4.69 14.17
CA PHE A 243 -0.24 4.94 14.40
C PHE A 243 0.04 6.42 14.12
N LEU A 244 0.61 7.09 15.12
CA LEU A 244 0.92 8.52 15.03
C LEU A 244 2.35 8.71 14.53
N PRO A 245 2.61 9.79 13.79
CA PRO A 245 3.97 10.12 13.41
C PRO A 245 4.80 10.43 14.68
N PRO A 246 6.06 9.97 14.78
CA PRO A 246 6.88 10.17 15.97
C PRO A 246 7.12 11.66 16.22
N ALA A 247 6.82 12.16 17.41
CA ALA A 247 6.92 13.59 17.74
C ALA A 247 8.35 14.16 17.59
N ASN A 248 9.36 13.30 17.67
CA ASN A 248 10.76 13.70 17.84
C ASN A 248 11.60 13.64 16.55
N ASP A 249 11.04 13.19 15.42
CA ASP A 249 11.80 13.07 14.17
C ASP A 249 11.48 14.24 13.21
N PRO A 250 12.49 15.05 12.83
CA PRO A 250 12.32 16.00 11.76
C PRO A 250 12.03 15.25 10.44
N PRO A 251 11.22 15.83 9.52
CA PRO A 251 10.96 15.22 8.23
C PRO A 251 12.29 14.98 7.49
N VAL A 252 12.52 13.74 7.04
CA VAL A 252 13.69 13.35 6.26
C VAL A 252 13.55 13.98 4.87
N THR A 253 14.15 15.14 4.68
CA THR A 253 14.46 15.63 3.33
C THR A 253 15.44 14.65 2.70
N ILE A 254 15.01 13.96 1.64
CA ILE A 254 15.90 13.16 0.80
C ILE A 254 16.85 14.14 0.09
N ALA A 255 17.93 14.50 0.78
CA ALA A 255 18.98 15.33 0.20
C ALA A 255 19.61 14.56 -0.95
N LYS A 256 19.50 15.12 -2.16
CA LYS A 256 20.23 14.69 -3.35
C LYS A 256 21.70 14.57 -2.95
N ARG A 257 22.20 13.34 -2.87
CA ARG A 257 23.55 13.00 -2.40
C ARG A 257 24.57 13.72 -3.28
N ALA A 258 25.02 14.89 -2.84
CA ALA A 258 26.11 15.62 -3.47
C ALA A 258 27.39 14.82 -3.17
N THR A 259 28.07 14.43 -4.23
CA THR A 259 29.43 13.90 -4.23
C THR A 259 30.34 14.91 -3.54
N GLN A 260 30.61 14.73 -2.25
CA GLN A 260 31.73 15.41 -1.60
C GLN A 260 32.95 14.52 -1.67
N ALA A 261 33.82 14.90 -2.60
CA ALA A 261 35.19 14.47 -2.66
C ALA A 261 36.03 15.25 -1.63
N VAL A 262 37.04 14.54 -1.09
CA VAL A 262 38.30 15.03 -0.50
C VAL A 262 38.28 15.53 0.96
N ARG A 263 38.90 14.75 1.85
CA ARG A 263 40.25 15.06 2.37
C ARG A 263 40.88 13.84 3.05
N ALA A 264 42.06 13.48 2.56
CA ALA A 264 42.95 12.53 3.22
C ALA A 264 43.68 13.25 4.35
N ASP A 265 43.36 12.91 5.59
CA ASP A 265 44.22 13.18 6.73
C ASP A 265 44.96 11.89 7.09
N THR A 266 46.28 12.00 7.15
CA THR A 266 47.22 10.92 7.42
C THR A 266 47.42 10.78 8.93
N PRO A 267 47.21 9.60 9.55
CA PRO A 267 47.74 9.33 10.87
C PRO A 267 49.13 8.69 10.75
N LYS A 268 50.14 9.39 11.30
CA LYS A 268 51.47 8.85 11.62
C LYS A 268 51.35 7.77 12.70
N GLY A 269 52.07 6.66 12.53
CA GLY A 269 52.54 5.82 13.63
C GLY A 269 52.04 4.37 13.60
N ILE A 270 52.83 3.49 12.97
CA ILE A 270 52.73 2.04 13.11
C ILE A 270 53.79 1.60 14.13
N PRO A 271 53.45 0.86 15.19
CA PRO A 271 54.33 -0.16 15.73
C PRO A 271 53.91 -1.55 15.20
N ALA A 272 54.91 -2.35 14.86
CA ALA A 272 54.77 -3.66 14.21
C ALA A 272 53.93 -4.67 15.03
N PRO A 273 53.20 -5.60 14.38
CA PRO A 273 52.49 -6.67 15.07
C PRO A 273 53.46 -7.74 15.57
N VAL A 274 53.44 -8.00 16.87
CA VAL A 274 54.08 -9.16 17.51
C VAL A 274 53.31 -10.43 17.13
N ALA A 275 54.03 -11.43 16.64
CA ALA A 275 53.49 -12.72 16.26
C ALA A 275 52.87 -13.44 17.47
N VAL A 276 51.59 -13.81 17.36
CA VAL A 276 50.93 -14.73 18.31
C VAL A 276 50.72 -16.06 17.59
N THR A 277 51.40 -17.09 18.09
CA THR A 277 51.33 -18.49 17.67
C THR A 277 49.91 -19.07 17.82
N PRO A 278 49.49 -20.00 16.94
CA PRO A 278 48.17 -20.61 17.00
C PRO A 278 48.06 -21.58 18.19
N VAL A 279 47.05 -21.39 19.03
CA VAL A 279 46.67 -22.33 20.10
C VAL A 279 45.87 -23.49 19.49
N VAL A 280 46.37 -24.69 19.72
CA VAL A 280 45.75 -25.98 19.37
C VAL A 280 44.54 -26.23 20.31
N PRO A 281 43.35 -26.64 19.80
CA PRO A 281 42.23 -27.02 20.66
C PRO A 281 42.47 -28.40 21.29
N GLN A 282 42.38 -28.50 22.62
CA GLN A 282 42.37 -29.78 23.32
C GLN A 282 40.96 -30.42 23.32
N PRO A 283 40.85 -31.76 23.22
CA PRO A 283 39.56 -32.44 23.22
C PRO A 283 38.98 -32.63 24.63
N ILE A 284 37.69 -32.37 24.77
CA ILE A 284 36.91 -32.63 25.99
C ILE A 284 36.62 -34.15 26.08
N PRO A 285 36.86 -34.81 27.23
CA PRO A 285 36.60 -36.24 27.39
C PRO A 285 35.12 -36.56 27.64
N GLY A 286 34.62 -37.59 26.96
CA GLY A 286 33.43 -38.34 27.35
C GLY A 286 32.16 -37.97 26.59
N HIS A 287 31.80 -38.73 25.57
CA HIS A 287 30.68 -39.67 25.59
C HIS A 287 30.74 -40.59 24.36
N ARG A 288 30.37 -41.84 24.61
CA ARG A 288 30.67 -43.05 23.85
C ARG A 288 29.85 -43.12 22.55
N ALA A 289 30.53 -43.50 21.47
CA ALA A 289 29.91 -43.87 20.20
C ALA A 289 29.28 -45.27 20.24
N THR A 290 28.08 -45.37 19.68
CA THR A 290 27.49 -46.54 18.98
C THR A 290 26.40 -45.93 18.08
N GLY A 291 26.32 -46.07 16.76
CA GLY A 291 26.86 -47.05 15.83
C GLY A 291 25.69 -47.46 14.91
N GLY A 292 25.80 -47.13 13.62
CA GLY A 292 25.25 -47.97 12.54
C GLY A 292 23.84 -47.69 11.97
N ALA A 293 23.87 -47.47 10.64
CA ALA A 293 22.96 -48.00 9.62
C ALA A 293 21.64 -47.27 9.27
N ASN A 294 21.69 -46.68 8.06
CA ASN A 294 20.70 -46.73 6.96
C ASN A 294 19.44 -47.60 7.19
N THR A 295 18.26 -47.04 6.86
CA THR A 295 17.37 -47.53 5.78
C THR A 295 16.14 -46.64 5.58
N LEU A 296 15.80 -46.41 4.30
CA LEU A 296 14.48 -46.02 3.83
C LEU A 296 13.43 -47.06 4.26
N ALA A 297 12.25 -46.63 4.75
CA ALA A 297 10.95 -47.21 4.37
C ALA A 297 9.74 -46.49 5.03
N THR A 298 8.78 -46.18 4.16
CA THR A 298 7.35 -45.85 4.21
C THR A 298 6.52 -46.37 5.42
N PRO A 299 5.46 -45.64 5.85
CA PRO A 299 4.70 -45.92 7.10
C PRO A 299 3.65 -47.05 6.96
N PRO A 300 3.28 -47.73 8.06
CA PRO A 300 2.15 -48.64 8.06
C PRO A 300 0.81 -47.94 8.37
N VAL A 301 -0.14 -48.39 7.57
CA VAL A 301 -1.59 -48.18 7.51
C VAL A 301 -2.33 -48.35 8.83
N LEU A 302 -3.37 -47.52 8.96
CA LEU A 302 -4.50 -47.59 9.89
C LEU A 302 -5.12 -48.99 9.99
N GLN A 303 -5.11 -49.58 11.18
CA GLN A 303 -6.07 -50.57 11.62
C GLN A 303 -6.50 -50.24 13.04
N ASN A 304 -7.73 -49.76 13.20
CA ASN A 304 -8.51 -50.01 14.41
C ASN A 304 -9.98 -50.10 14.03
N SER A 305 -10.39 -51.34 13.85
CA SER A 305 -11.73 -51.84 14.05
C SER A 305 -12.17 -51.64 15.50
N THR A 306 -13.32 -51.01 15.73
CA THR A 306 -14.21 -51.46 16.81
C THR A 306 -15.65 -51.28 16.36
N THR A 307 -16.31 -52.42 16.36
CA THR A 307 -17.69 -52.71 16.02
C THR A 307 -18.59 -52.43 17.22
N ARG A 308 -19.85 -52.10 16.88
CA ARG A 308 -21.09 -52.26 17.67
C ARG A 308 -21.50 -51.09 18.57
#